data_AF-A0A1R2BA32-F1
#
_entry.id   AF-A0A1R2BA32-F1
#
_cell.length_a   1.000
_cell.length_b   1.000
_cell.length_c   1.000
_cell.angle_alpha   90.00
_cell.angle_beta   90.00
_cell.angle_gamma   90.00
#
_symmetry.space_group_name_H-M   'P 1'
#
loop_
_entity.id
_entity.type
_entity.pdbx_description
1 polymer ?
#
loop_
_entity_poly.entity_id
_entity_poly.type
_entity_poly.pdbx_seq_one_letter_code
_entity_poly.pdbx_strand_id
1 'polypeptide(L)'
;MHSPRFLTGLCLCNLAVWLLAILPNIYFKGLSYTLISLKSSPYCFVSCLLLFASIADFILFGMHKMCFYYLGILVASERRLILSNYVKDNSPLMLTIIILGESNRNSVEAMIWAIVLMIFACMKAFCVIIITRLQDNKLRNLEEINKIIYFMNISFILFTIGIFKEAGISHLIMLNFEAVFIFKDTSLAYYQLSKTKIIPGSTELFLQILESLFKIIQWVQIAILYGDLFTTNPIEFLLIIKLHGYFSMLLTQTKQYLKYKSSIQQFMMKYPALSASELSDFGEEKCCVCWDLLNTGRSCKITCGHILHIECIYKWMLRNTDRNCPMCKQTFLQPDNNRNLMPWYSWFMRLLHRESRITEDDIRRLREVFPNLSEQEVIREIERTGSVQNAIESLLGD
;
A
#
# COMPACT_ATOMS: atom_id res chain seq x y z
N MET A 1 -18.60 -21.53 7.84
CA MET A 1 -18.87 -22.51 6.78
C MET A 1 -20.35 -22.41 6.43
N HIS A 2 -20.69 -21.78 5.30
CA HIS A 2 -21.97 -21.84 4.56
C HIS A 2 -22.03 -20.63 3.61
N SER A 3 -21.30 -20.68 2.48
CA SER A 3 -21.56 -19.77 1.35
C SER A 3 -21.21 -20.31 -0.06
N PRO A 4 -21.11 -21.63 -0.36
CA PRO A 4 -20.83 -22.05 -1.74
C PRO A 4 -22.10 -22.15 -2.62
N ARG A 5 -23.31 -22.19 -2.04
CA ARG A 5 -24.57 -22.39 -2.79
C ARG A 5 -25.08 -21.13 -3.48
N PHE A 6 -24.83 -19.94 -2.92
CA PHE A 6 -25.27 -18.68 -3.51
C PHE A 6 -24.42 -18.28 -4.72
N LEU A 7 -23.09 -18.43 -4.62
CA LEU A 7 -22.17 -18.17 -5.74
C LEU A 7 -22.40 -19.14 -6.92
N THR A 8 -22.73 -20.40 -6.66
CA THR A 8 -22.96 -21.39 -7.73
C THR A 8 -24.26 -21.14 -8.51
N GLY A 9 -25.32 -20.68 -7.84
CA GLY A 9 -26.58 -20.30 -8.51
C GLY A 9 -26.44 -19.08 -9.42
N LEU A 10 -25.76 -18.02 -8.94
CA LEU A 10 -25.47 -16.83 -9.75
C LEU A 10 -24.57 -17.16 -10.95
N CYS A 11 -23.53 -17.99 -10.75
CA CYS A 11 -22.67 -18.44 -11.84
C CYS A 11 -23.46 -19.18 -12.93
N LEU A 12 -24.42 -20.03 -12.58
CA LEU A 12 -25.22 -20.81 -13.54
C LEU A 12 -26.19 -19.93 -14.34
N CYS A 13 -26.87 -18.97 -13.68
CA CYS A 13 -27.72 -18.00 -14.37
C CYS A 13 -26.89 -17.11 -15.32
N ASN A 14 -25.70 -16.67 -14.88
CA ASN A 14 -24.75 -15.92 -15.71
C ASN A 14 -24.22 -16.76 -16.88
N LEU A 15 -23.92 -18.05 -16.67
CA LEU A 15 -23.46 -18.96 -17.72
C LEU A 15 -24.51 -19.11 -18.84
N ALA A 16 -25.79 -19.17 -18.48
CA ALA A 16 -26.88 -19.25 -19.45
C ALA A 16 -26.99 -17.98 -20.32
N VAL A 17 -26.82 -16.79 -19.72
CA VAL A 17 -26.77 -15.52 -20.47
C VAL A 17 -25.59 -15.49 -21.43
N TRP A 18 -24.41 -15.94 -20.99
CA TRP A 18 -23.23 -16.05 -21.86
C TRP A 18 -23.44 -17.02 -23.02
N LEU A 19 -23.90 -18.23 -22.74
CA LEU A 19 -24.07 -19.29 -23.74
C LEU A 19 -25.19 -18.98 -24.75
N LEU A 20 -26.26 -18.31 -24.33
CA LEU A 20 -27.42 -18.09 -25.19
C LEU A 20 -27.39 -16.74 -25.93
N ALA A 21 -26.83 -15.68 -25.34
CA ALA A 21 -26.92 -14.33 -25.92
C ALA A 21 -25.60 -13.77 -26.44
N ILE A 22 -24.46 -14.15 -25.86
CA ILE A 22 -23.20 -13.39 -26.00
C ILE A 22 -22.14 -14.20 -26.74
N LEU A 23 -21.85 -15.42 -26.31
CA LEU A 23 -20.91 -16.33 -26.97
C LEU A 23 -21.30 -16.63 -28.43
N PRO A 24 -22.58 -16.88 -28.78
CA PRO A 24 -22.94 -17.08 -30.18
C PRO A 24 -22.64 -15.83 -31.02
N ASN A 25 -22.97 -14.63 -30.53
CA ASN A 25 -22.69 -13.39 -31.26
C ASN A 25 -21.18 -13.12 -31.39
N ILE A 26 -20.39 -13.37 -30.34
CA ILE A 26 -18.93 -13.24 -30.40
C ILE A 26 -18.34 -14.26 -31.39
N TYR A 27 -18.78 -15.52 -31.32
CA TYR A 27 -18.24 -16.60 -32.14
C TYR A 27 -18.61 -16.44 -33.63
N PHE A 28 -19.85 -16.07 -33.93
CA PHE A 28 -20.33 -15.96 -35.31
C PHE A 28 -20.09 -14.58 -35.95
N LYS A 29 -20.05 -13.50 -35.17
CA LYS A 29 -20.02 -12.12 -35.70
C LYS A 29 -18.86 -11.27 -35.17
N GLY A 30 -18.10 -11.79 -34.19
CA GLY A 30 -16.97 -11.10 -33.59
C GLY A 30 -17.34 -10.17 -32.43
N LEU A 31 -16.32 -9.81 -31.65
CA LEU A 31 -16.45 -8.96 -30.46
C LEU A 31 -16.88 -7.53 -30.82
N SER A 32 -16.32 -6.96 -31.89
CA SER A 32 -16.61 -5.60 -32.34
C SER A 32 -18.09 -5.42 -32.70
N TYR A 33 -18.65 -6.36 -33.48
CA TYR A 33 -20.07 -6.35 -33.83
C TYR A 33 -20.97 -6.46 -32.58
N THR A 34 -20.61 -7.33 -31.66
CA THR A 34 -21.38 -7.54 -30.42
C THR A 34 -21.39 -6.27 -29.55
N LEU A 35 -20.25 -5.58 -29.42
CA LEU A 35 -20.15 -4.32 -28.68
C LEU A 35 -20.94 -3.19 -29.35
N ILE A 36 -20.92 -3.10 -30.68
CA ILE A 36 -21.72 -2.13 -31.45
C ILE A 36 -23.22 -2.40 -31.27
N SER A 37 -23.63 -3.66 -31.31
CA SER A 37 -25.02 -4.07 -31.07
C SER A 37 -25.48 -3.82 -29.63
N LEU A 38 -24.56 -3.90 -28.66
CA LEU A 38 -24.86 -3.58 -27.26
C LEU A 38 -25.06 -2.07 -27.09
N LYS A 39 -24.20 -1.27 -27.74
CA LYS A 39 -24.25 0.20 -27.72
C LYS A 39 -25.56 0.76 -28.26
N SER A 40 -26.17 0.12 -29.25
CA SER A 40 -27.42 0.55 -29.87
C SER A 40 -28.69 0.11 -29.13
N SER A 41 -28.58 -0.68 -28.05
CA SER A 41 -29.72 -1.22 -27.32
C SER A 41 -30.35 -0.20 -26.35
N PRO A 42 -31.69 -0.14 -26.21
CA PRO A 42 -32.35 0.70 -25.20
C PRO A 42 -32.04 0.27 -23.76
N TYR A 43 -31.59 -0.97 -23.55
CA TYR A 43 -31.20 -1.52 -22.24
C TYR A 43 -29.68 -1.59 -22.05
N CYS A 44 -28.91 -0.83 -22.84
CA CYS A 44 -27.45 -0.87 -22.88
C CYS A 44 -26.80 -0.85 -21.48
N PHE A 45 -27.22 0.07 -20.59
CA PHE A 45 -26.66 0.16 -19.24
C PHE A 45 -26.87 -1.11 -18.39
N VAL A 46 -28.10 -1.64 -18.36
CA VAL A 46 -28.43 -2.84 -17.57
C VAL A 46 -27.72 -4.06 -18.12
N SER A 47 -27.67 -4.20 -19.45
CA SER A 47 -26.93 -5.28 -20.12
C SER A 47 -25.44 -5.20 -19.85
N CYS A 48 -24.83 -4.01 -19.88
CA CYS A 48 -23.43 -3.78 -19.53
C CYS A 48 -23.14 -4.14 -18.06
N LEU A 49 -24.04 -3.80 -17.14
CA LEU A 49 -23.87 -4.13 -15.72
C LEU A 49 -23.92 -5.64 -15.46
N LEU A 50 -24.88 -6.34 -16.08
CA LEU A 50 -24.99 -7.81 -15.97
C LEU A 50 -23.78 -8.51 -16.58
N LEU A 51 -23.31 -8.01 -17.73
CA LEU A 51 -22.09 -8.47 -18.37
C LEU A 51 -20.87 -8.28 -17.47
N PHE A 52 -20.69 -7.09 -16.91
CA PHE A 52 -19.63 -6.79 -15.97
C PHE A 52 -19.66 -7.75 -14.77
N ALA A 53 -20.82 -7.90 -14.12
CA ALA A 53 -20.98 -8.79 -12.96
C ALA A 53 -20.61 -10.24 -13.30
N SER A 54 -21.03 -10.73 -14.47
CA SER A 54 -20.70 -12.07 -14.90
C SER A 54 -19.21 -12.26 -15.21
N ILE A 55 -18.56 -11.28 -15.84
CA ILE A 55 -17.11 -11.33 -16.11
C ILE A 55 -16.34 -11.27 -14.80
N ALA A 56 -16.80 -10.44 -13.86
CA ALA A 56 -16.25 -10.33 -12.52
C ALA A 56 -16.31 -11.65 -11.77
N ASP A 57 -17.48 -12.32 -11.75
CA ASP A 57 -17.64 -13.62 -11.12
C ASP A 57 -16.68 -14.67 -11.72
N PHE A 58 -16.55 -14.70 -13.05
CA PHE A 58 -15.65 -15.64 -13.73
C PHE A 58 -14.17 -15.37 -13.39
N ILE A 59 -13.76 -14.10 -13.39
CA ILE A 59 -12.40 -13.69 -13.01
C ILE A 59 -12.13 -14.07 -11.56
N LEU A 60 -13.01 -13.69 -10.63
CA LEU A 60 -12.87 -14.00 -9.21
C LEU A 60 -12.83 -15.51 -8.95
N PHE A 61 -13.65 -16.30 -9.67
CA PHE A 61 -13.61 -17.75 -9.59
C PHE A 61 -12.26 -18.32 -10.07
N GLY A 62 -11.77 -17.87 -11.23
CA GLY A 62 -10.47 -18.27 -11.76
C GLY A 62 -9.33 -17.91 -10.81
N MET A 63 -9.33 -16.68 -10.28
CA MET A 63 -8.36 -16.22 -9.29
C MET A 63 -8.43 -17.03 -7.99
N HIS A 64 -9.63 -17.36 -7.50
CA HIS A 64 -9.80 -18.21 -6.32
C HIS A 64 -9.22 -19.61 -6.54
N LYS A 65 -9.41 -20.20 -7.73
CA LYS A 65 -8.82 -21.51 -8.09
C LYS A 65 -7.31 -21.45 -8.20
N MET A 66 -6.76 -20.41 -8.85
CA MET A 66 -5.32 -20.17 -8.88
C MET A 66 -4.73 -20.03 -7.48
N CYS A 67 -5.38 -19.24 -6.61
CA CYS A 67 -4.96 -19.06 -5.23
C CYS A 67 -4.98 -20.40 -4.48
N PHE A 68 -6.06 -21.18 -4.58
CA PHE A 68 -6.16 -22.49 -3.94
C PHE A 68 -5.08 -23.46 -4.42
N TYR A 69 -4.77 -23.49 -5.71
CA TYR A 69 -3.77 -24.41 -6.28
C TYR A 69 -2.34 -24.05 -5.85
N TYR A 70 -1.94 -22.77 -6.00
CA TYR A 70 -0.56 -22.35 -5.72
C TYR A 70 -0.33 -22.06 -4.24
N LEU A 71 -1.26 -21.34 -3.61
CA LEU A 71 -1.13 -20.81 -2.25
C LEU A 71 -1.91 -21.66 -1.24
N GLY A 72 -2.87 -22.48 -1.64
CA GLY A 72 -3.72 -23.21 -0.71
C GLY A 72 -4.80 -22.34 -0.08
N ILE A 73 -5.28 -22.74 1.09
CA ILE A 73 -6.41 -22.06 1.76
C ILE A 73 -5.98 -20.70 2.29
N LEU A 74 -6.72 -19.66 1.93
CA LEU A 74 -6.57 -18.31 2.48
C LEU A 74 -7.03 -18.26 3.95
N VAL A 75 -6.22 -17.65 4.80
CA VAL A 75 -6.58 -17.40 6.21
C VAL A 75 -7.53 -16.20 6.30
N ALA A 76 -8.33 -16.12 7.37
CA ALA A 76 -9.25 -15.00 7.58
C ALA A 76 -8.53 -13.63 7.71
N SER A 77 -7.29 -13.60 8.20
CA SER A 77 -6.45 -12.41 8.22
C SER A 77 -6.11 -11.93 6.81
N GLU A 78 -5.67 -12.84 5.93
CA GLU A 78 -5.33 -12.55 4.53
C GLU A 78 -6.55 -11.99 3.77
N ARG A 79 -7.73 -12.59 3.95
CA ARG A 79 -8.97 -12.08 3.34
C ARG A 79 -9.31 -10.66 3.78
N ARG A 80 -9.18 -10.36 5.08
CA ARG A 80 -9.42 -9.01 5.62
C ARG A 80 -8.40 -8.00 5.10
N LEU A 81 -7.14 -8.41 4.95
CA LEU A 81 -6.09 -7.57 4.41
C LEU A 81 -6.35 -7.21 2.94
N ILE A 82 -6.72 -8.21 2.11
CA ILE A 82 -7.08 -7.99 0.70
C ILE A 82 -8.26 -7.02 0.59
N LEU A 83 -9.32 -7.23 1.37
CA LEU A 83 -10.50 -6.36 1.36
C LEU A 83 -10.14 -4.93 1.81
N SER A 84 -9.37 -4.79 2.89
CA SER A 84 -8.91 -3.49 3.38
C SER A 84 -8.08 -2.75 2.32
N ASN A 85 -7.15 -3.45 1.64
CA ASN A 85 -6.32 -2.83 0.62
C ASN A 85 -7.15 -2.45 -0.61
N TYR A 86 -8.07 -3.31 -1.06
CA TYR A 86 -8.95 -3.00 -2.19
C TYR A 86 -9.80 -1.74 -1.94
N VAL A 87 -10.35 -1.59 -0.73
CA VAL A 87 -11.12 -0.40 -0.34
C VAL A 87 -10.24 0.84 -0.23
N LYS A 88 -9.00 0.71 0.27
CA LYS A 88 -8.06 1.83 0.46
C LYS A 88 -7.37 2.28 -0.83
N ASP A 89 -7.12 1.38 -1.78
CA ASP A 89 -6.38 1.64 -3.01
C ASP A 89 -7.15 2.49 -4.04
N ASN A 90 -8.32 3.01 -3.67
CA ASN A 90 -9.13 3.92 -4.48
C ASN A 90 -9.54 3.36 -5.85
N SER A 91 -9.33 2.07 -6.14
CA SER A 91 -9.74 1.44 -7.41
C SER A 91 -11.25 1.55 -7.64
N PRO A 92 -12.13 1.35 -6.62
CA PRO A 92 -13.57 1.60 -6.79
C PRO A 92 -13.90 3.08 -7.03
N LEU A 93 -13.14 3.98 -6.41
CA LEU A 93 -13.31 5.43 -6.58
C LEU A 93 -12.89 5.87 -7.98
N MET A 94 -11.78 5.35 -8.51
CA MET A 94 -11.34 5.64 -9.88
C MET A 94 -12.37 5.14 -10.90
N LEU A 95 -12.92 3.93 -10.69
CA LEU A 95 -14.02 3.43 -11.51
C LEU A 95 -15.25 4.35 -11.43
N THR A 96 -15.60 4.81 -10.24
CA THR A 96 -16.72 5.74 -10.03
C THR A 96 -16.48 7.08 -10.72
N ILE A 97 -15.25 7.62 -10.67
CA ILE A 97 -14.87 8.86 -11.35
C ILE A 97 -14.92 8.69 -12.87
N ILE A 98 -14.47 7.56 -13.42
CA ILE A 98 -14.57 7.28 -14.85
C ILE A 98 -16.04 7.21 -15.28
N ILE A 99 -16.87 6.49 -14.53
CA ILE A 99 -18.31 6.35 -14.82
C ILE A 99 -19.05 7.69 -14.72
N LEU A 100 -18.72 8.54 -13.75
CA LEU A 100 -19.39 9.82 -13.50
C LEU A 100 -18.80 10.99 -14.31
N GLY A 101 -17.54 10.90 -14.73
CA GLY A 101 -16.82 11.95 -15.45
C GLY A 101 -17.06 11.95 -16.95
N GLU A 102 -17.57 10.86 -17.52
CA GLU A 102 -17.90 10.78 -18.94
C GLU A 102 -19.24 11.48 -19.24
N SER A 103 -19.15 12.71 -19.77
CA SER A 103 -20.31 13.50 -20.23
C SER A 103 -21.13 12.78 -21.32
N ASN A 104 -20.48 11.90 -22.09
CA ASN A 104 -21.13 11.06 -23.09
C ASN A 104 -21.34 9.64 -22.54
N ARG A 105 -22.60 9.27 -22.30
CA ARG A 105 -23.04 8.05 -21.58
C ARG A 105 -22.77 6.73 -22.33
N ASN A 106 -21.55 6.47 -22.81
CA ASN A 106 -21.25 5.19 -23.45
C ASN A 106 -20.97 4.11 -22.39
N SER A 107 -22.03 3.54 -21.82
CA SER A 107 -21.92 2.51 -20.77
C SER A 107 -21.08 1.28 -21.16
N VAL A 108 -20.88 1.04 -22.46
CA VAL A 108 -20.00 -0.01 -22.98
C VAL A 108 -18.53 0.29 -22.70
N GLU A 109 -18.10 1.54 -22.89
CA GLU A 109 -16.71 1.95 -22.62
C GLU A 109 -16.43 1.85 -21.12
N ALA A 110 -17.28 2.45 -20.27
CA ALA A 110 -17.17 2.34 -18.82
C ALA A 110 -17.10 0.88 -18.31
N MET A 111 -17.89 -0.03 -18.88
CA MET A 111 -17.82 -1.46 -18.58
C MET A 111 -16.44 -2.06 -18.91
N ILE A 112 -15.89 -1.72 -20.07
CA ILE A 112 -14.58 -2.20 -20.51
C ILE A 112 -13.48 -1.70 -19.56
N TRP A 113 -13.50 -0.42 -19.19
CA TRP A 113 -12.58 0.13 -18.18
C TRP A 113 -12.72 -0.59 -16.84
N ALA A 114 -13.95 -0.86 -16.40
CA ALA A 114 -14.22 -1.61 -15.17
C ALA A 114 -13.57 -3.00 -15.16
N ILE A 115 -13.69 -3.72 -16.27
CA ILE A 115 -13.10 -5.06 -16.43
C ILE A 115 -11.58 -4.99 -16.34
N VAL A 116 -10.96 -4.03 -17.03
CA VAL A 116 -9.50 -3.87 -17.02
C VAL A 116 -8.98 -3.56 -15.61
N LEU A 117 -9.61 -2.63 -14.90
CA LEU A 117 -9.23 -2.26 -13.54
C LEU A 117 -9.44 -3.39 -12.54
N MET A 118 -10.50 -4.18 -12.71
CA MET A 118 -10.74 -5.35 -11.87
C MET A 118 -9.68 -6.43 -12.06
N ILE A 119 -9.21 -6.66 -13.29
CA ILE A 119 -8.11 -7.59 -13.56
C ILE A 119 -6.84 -7.12 -12.84
N PHE A 120 -6.47 -5.85 -12.94
CA PHE A 120 -5.33 -5.29 -12.20
C PHE A 120 -5.50 -5.39 -10.68
N ALA A 121 -6.70 -5.12 -10.16
CA ALA A 121 -7.00 -5.26 -8.73
C ALA A 121 -6.82 -6.72 -8.25
N CYS A 122 -7.20 -7.71 -9.07
CA CYS A 122 -6.96 -9.11 -8.78
C CYS A 122 -5.45 -9.43 -8.75
N MET A 123 -4.67 -8.94 -9.71
CA MET A 123 -3.21 -9.12 -9.71
C MET A 123 -2.55 -8.51 -8.48
N LYS A 124 -2.97 -7.30 -8.08
CA LYS A 124 -2.51 -6.66 -6.84
C LYS A 124 -2.85 -7.46 -5.59
N ALA A 125 -4.05 -8.06 -5.54
CA ALA A 125 -4.42 -8.93 -4.42
C ALA A 125 -3.44 -10.11 -4.29
N PHE A 126 -2.99 -10.69 -5.40
CA PHE A 126 -1.91 -11.70 -5.37
C PHE A 126 -0.59 -11.13 -4.86
N CYS A 127 -0.17 -9.94 -5.31
CA CYS A 127 1.03 -9.29 -4.80
C CYS A 127 1.00 -9.12 -3.27
N VAL A 128 -0.14 -8.66 -2.73
CA VAL A 128 -0.33 -8.51 -1.28
C VAL A 128 -0.20 -9.85 -0.56
N ILE A 129 -0.81 -10.92 -1.08
CA ILE A 129 -0.70 -12.26 -0.47
C ILE A 129 0.75 -12.77 -0.52
N ILE A 130 1.42 -12.62 -1.66
CA ILE A 130 2.82 -13.03 -1.84
C ILE A 130 3.70 -12.33 -0.82
N ILE A 131 3.63 -10.99 -0.73
CA ILE A 131 4.41 -10.19 0.23
C ILE A 131 4.11 -10.60 1.68
N THR A 132 2.84 -10.80 2.03
CA THR A 132 2.45 -11.21 3.39
C THR A 132 3.03 -12.58 3.75
N ARG A 133 3.00 -13.54 2.81
CA ARG A 133 3.53 -14.89 3.05
C ARG A 133 5.04 -14.98 3.04
N LEU A 134 5.70 -14.08 2.31
CA LEU A 134 7.15 -13.89 2.40
C LEU A 134 7.54 -13.44 3.82
N GLN A 135 6.78 -12.53 4.42
CA GLN A 135 7.03 -12.08 5.80
C GLN A 135 6.79 -13.20 6.83
N ASP A 136 5.80 -14.06 6.59
CA ASP A 136 5.48 -15.23 7.43
C ASP A 136 6.43 -16.43 7.21
N ASN A 137 7.46 -16.32 6.35
CA ASN A 137 8.33 -17.43 5.93
C ASN A 137 7.59 -18.65 5.33
N LYS A 138 6.39 -18.46 4.78
CA LYS A 138 5.58 -19.53 4.16
C LYS A 138 5.85 -19.60 2.66
N LEU A 139 6.93 -20.27 2.27
CA LEU A 139 7.48 -20.24 0.90
C LEU A 139 6.77 -21.10 -0.16
N ARG A 140 5.62 -21.72 0.14
CA ARG A 140 4.99 -22.68 -0.78
C ARG A 140 4.62 -22.05 -2.12
N ASN A 141 5.30 -22.49 -3.19
CA ASN A 141 5.10 -22.09 -4.60
C ASN A 141 5.06 -20.56 -4.85
N LEU A 142 5.64 -19.75 -3.97
CA LEU A 142 5.61 -18.29 -4.07
C LEU A 142 6.37 -17.78 -5.29
N GLU A 143 7.47 -18.44 -5.66
CA GLU A 143 8.27 -18.06 -6.83
C GLU A 143 7.50 -18.27 -8.13
N GLU A 144 6.85 -19.42 -8.28
CA GLU A 144 6.10 -19.76 -9.48
C GLU A 144 4.89 -18.85 -9.68
N ILE A 145 4.11 -18.60 -8.62
CA ILE A 145 2.98 -17.66 -8.71
C ILE A 145 3.48 -16.24 -8.99
N ASN A 146 4.60 -15.80 -8.43
CA ASN A 146 5.14 -14.47 -8.69
C ASN A 146 5.58 -14.30 -10.16
N LYS A 147 6.22 -15.32 -10.76
CA LYS A 147 6.56 -15.34 -12.19
C LYS A 147 5.31 -15.29 -13.06
N ILE A 148 4.27 -16.06 -12.70
CA ILE A 148 2.98 -16.07 -13.42
C ILE A 148 2.33 -14.68 -13.40
N ILE A 149 2.25 -14.04 -12.22
CA ILE A 149 1.66 -12.70 -12.11
C ILE A 149 2.48 -11.66 -12.88
N TYR A 150 3.82 -11.74 -12.84
CA TYR A 150 4.70 -10.86 -13.61
C TYR A 150 4.45 -10.99 -15.13
N PHE A 151 4.40 -12.22 -15.64
CA PHE A 151 4.17 -12.46 -17.07
C PHE A 151 2.74 -12.07 -17.49
N MET A 152 1.75 -12.37 -16.65
CA MET A 152 0.36 -12.00 -16.85
C MET A 152 0.19 -10.47 -16.92
N ASN A 153 0.93 -9.71 -16.11
CA ASN A 153 0.94 -8.25 -16.17
C ASN A 153 1.48 -7.76 -17.53
N ILE A 154 2.61 -8.29 -18.00
CA ILE A 154 3.17 -7.92 -19.32
C ILE A 154 2.19 -8.25 -20.45
N SER A 155 1.66 -9.49 -20.47
CA SER A 155 0.71 -9.91 -21.50
C SER A 155 -0.54 -9.03 -21.50
N PHE A 156 -1.01 -8.62 -20.32
CA PHE A 156 -2.21 -7.79 -20.20
C PHE A 156 -1.97 -6.34 -20.65
N ILE A 157 -0.79 -5.78 -20.39
CA ILE A 157 -0.40 -4.46 -20.93
C ILE A 157 -0.33 -4.50 -22.46
N LEU A 158 0.30 -5.53 -23.03
CA LEU A 158 0.37 -5.67 -24.50
C LEU A 158 -1.03 -5.83 -25.12
N PHE A 159 -1.90 -6.58 -24.45
CA PHE A 159 -3.29 -6.74 -24.85
C PHE A 159 -4.06 -5.42 -24.83
N THR A 160 -3.95 -4.63 -23.75
CA THR A 160 -4.64 -3.33 -23.65
C THR A 160 -4.10 -2.32 -24.65
N ILE A 161 -2.78 -2.28 -24.88
CA ILE A 161 -2.17 -1.42 -25.93
C ILE A 161 -2.69 -1.82 -27.31
N GLY A 162 -2.80 -3.14 -27.58
CA GLY A 162 -3.32 -3.65 -28.86
C GLY A 162 -4.78 -3.24 -29.10
N ILE A 163 -5.63 -3.30 -28.07
CA ILE A 163 -7.06 -2.98 -28.18
C ILE A 163 -7.31 -1.47 -28.21
N PHE A 164 -6.65 -0.69 -27.36
CA PHE A 164 -6.93 0.74 -27.17
C PHE A 164 -5.93 1.66 -27.88
N LYS A 165 -5.24 1.16 -28.91
CA LYS A 165 -4.27 1.96 -29.69
C LYS A 165 -4.87 3.26 -30.23
N GLU A 166 -6.15 3.22 -30.58
CA GLU A 166 -6.88 4.36 -31.17
C GLU A 166 -7.40 5.37 -30.12
N ALA A 167 -7.46 4.99 -28.83
CA ALA A 167 -7.95 5.86 -27.75
C ALA A 167 -6.97 6.99 -27.37
N GLY A 168 -5.75 6.93 -27.90
CA GLY A 168 -4.69 7.91 -27.63
C GLY A 168 -3.82 7.57 -26.41
N ILE A 169 -2.63 8.17 -26.39
CA ILE A 169 -1.57 7.84 -25.42
C ILE A 169 -1.99 8.15 -23.97
N SER A 170 -2.72 9.23 -23.72
CA SER A 170 -3.12 9.61 -22.36
C SER A 170 -4.04 8.56 -21.72
N HIS A 171 -5.08 8.11 -22.43
CA HIS A 171 -5.98 7.06 -21.95
C HIS A 171 -5.24 5.73 -21.74
N LEU A 172 -4.31 5.38 -22.63
CA LEU A 172 -3.49 4.17 -22.49
C LEU A 172 -2.60 4.20 -21.24
N ILE A 173 -1.97 5.34 -20.95
CA ILE A 173 -1.15 5.52 -19.74
C ILE A 173 -2.04 5.41 -18.49
N MET A 174 -3.19 6.08 -18.48
CA MET A 174 -4.12 6.02 -17.35
C MET A 174 -4.61 4.58 -17.09
N LEU A 175 -4.97 3.86 -18.15
CA LEU A 175 -5.47 2.49 -18.08
C LEU A 175 -4.41 1.52 -17.54
N ASN A 176 -3.16 1.68 -17.96
CA ASN A 176 -2.06 0.77 -17.59
C ASN A 176 -1.27 1.23 -16.36
N PHE A 177 -1.63 2.34 -15.73
CA PHE A 177 -0.86 2.90 -14.63
C PHE A 177 -0.71 1.92 -13.45
N GLU A 178 -1.77 1.14 -13.19
CA GLU A 178 -1.79 0.14 -12.12
C GLU A 178 -0.74 -0.97 -12.31
N ALA A 179 -0.32 -1.21 -13.55
CA ALA A 179 0.71 -2.19 -13.88
C ALA A 179 2.08 -1.83 -13.29
N VAL A 180 2.38 -0.54 -13.10
CA VAL A 180 3.64 -0.07 -12.51
C VAL A 180 3.78 -0.56 -11.08
N PHE A 181 2.70 -0.51 -10.30
CA PHE A 181 2.70 -1.00 -8.92
C PHE A 181 2.82 -2.53 -8.84
N ILE A 182 2.19 -3.24 -9.77
CA ILE A 182 2.33 -4.70 -9.88
C ILE A 182 3.79 -5.06 -10.22
N PHE A 183 4.44 -4.35 -11.14
CA PHE A 183 5.87 -4.54 -11.42
C PHE A 183 6.74 -4.27 -10.20
N LYS A 184 6.47 -3.20 -9.44
CA LYS A 184 7.19 -2.90 -8.19
C LYS A 184 7.09 -4.08 -7.22
N ASP A 185 5.88 -4.53 -6.92
CA ASP A 185 5.64 -5.58 -5.93
C ASP A 185 6.18 -6.95 -6.35
N THR A 186 6.00 -7.33 -7.61
CA THR A 186 6.51 -8.61 -8.15
C THR A 186 8.04 -8.62 -8.26
N SER A 187 8.66 -7.48 -8.60
CA SER A 187 10.12 -7.33 -8.59
C SER A 187 10.68 -7.40 -7.18
N LEU A 188 10.00 -6.77 -6.21
CA LEU A 188 10.35 -6.82 -4.79
C LEU A 188 10.30 -8.26 -4.26
N ALA A 189 9.20 -8.96 -4.53
CA ALA A 189 9.01 -10.35 -4.15
C ALA A 189 10.06 -11.26 -4.79
N TYR A 190 10.36 -11.07 -6.09
CA TYR A 190 11.39 -11.81 -6.79
C TYR A 190 12.79 -11.59 -6.17
N TYR A 191 13.13 -10.34 -5.81
CA TYR A 191 14.39 -10.04 -5.16
C TYR A 191 14.53 -10.75 -3.80
N GLN A 192 13.47 -10.73 -2.98
CA GLN A 192 13.45 -11.40 -1.67
C GLN A 192 13.56 -12.92 -1.80
N LEU A 193 12.87 -13.52 -2.77
CA LEU A 193 12.90 -14.96 -3.04
C LEU A 193 14.25 -15.44 -3.60
N SER A 194 14.78 -14.75 -4.61
CA SER A 194 15.95 -15.23 -5.37
C SER A 194 17.29 -15.01 -4.66
N LYS A 195 17.40 -13.96 -3.83
CA LYS A 195 18.68 -13.58 -3.21
C LYS A 195 18.76 -13.88 -1.72
N THR A 196 17.68 -14.36 -1.09
CA THR A 196 17.56 -14.56 0.38
C THR A 196 18.07 -13.37 1.19
N LYS A 197 18.10 -12.18 0.57
CA LYS A 197 18.63 -10.95 1.15
C LYS A 197 17.45 -10.12 1.60
N ILE A 198 17.50 -9.73 2.87
CA ILE A 198 16.55 -8.74 3.35
C ILE A 198 16.86 -7.41 2.69
N ILE A 199 15.82 -6.76 2.18
CA ILE A 199 15.92 -5.48 1.49
C ILE A 199 16.45 -4.43 2.47
N PRO A 200 17.44 -3.62 2.07
CA PRO A 200 17.89 -2.50 2.89
C PRO A 200 16.72 -1.53 3.16
N GLY A 201 16.54 -1.12 4.42
CA GLY A 201 15.47 -0.20 4.81
C GLY A 201 15.47 1.11 4.03
N SER A 202 16.64 1.58 3.59
CA SER A 202 16.76 2.75 2.71
C SER A 202 16.09 2.56 1.35
N THR A 203 16.18 1.35 0.78
CA THR A 203 15.57 1.01 -0.50
C THR A 203 14.06 0.90 -0.37
N GLU A 204 13.57 0.33 0.73
CA GLU A 204 12.13 0.26 1.02
C GLU A 204 11.52 1.65 1.14
N LEU A 205 12.12 2.54 1.93
CA LEU A 205 11.67 3.93 2.06
C LEU A 205 11.72 4.70 0.74
N PHE A 206 12.77 4.48 -0.07
CA PHE A 206 12.88 5.09 -1.39
C PHE A 206 11.78 4.62 -2.35
N LEU A 207 11.49 3.32 -2.37
CA LEU A 207 10.40 2.76 -3.18
C LEU A 207 9.03 3.30 -2.74
N GLN A 208 8.81 3.53 -1.44
CA GLN A 208 7.59 4.17 -0.93
C GLN A 208 7.45 5.63 -1.42
N ILE A 209 8.54 6.40 -1.46
CA ILE A 209 8.56 7.76 -2.01
C ILE A 209 8.20 7.73 -3.51
N LEU A 210 8.82 6.83 -4.28
CA LEU A 210 8.49 6.65 -5.69
C LEU A 210 7.03 6.27 -5.90
N GLU A 211 6.49 5.38 -5.06
CA GLU A 211 5.08 4.99 -5.11
C GLU A 211 4.16 6.20 -4.91
N SER A 212 4.43 7.04 -3.92
CA SER A 212 3.66 8.27 -3.68
C SER A 212 3.78 9.27 -4.83
N LEU A 213 4.97 9.41 -5.44
CA LEU A 213 5.16 10.26 -6.63
C LEU A 213 4.35 9.76 -7.82
N PHE A 214 4.38 8.46 -8.09
CA PHE A 214 3.57 7.87 -9.17
C PHE A 214 2.07 8.06 -8.93
N LYS A 215 1.59 7.88 -7.68
CA LYS A 215 0.17 8.17 -7.36
C LYS A 215 -0.16 9.65 -7.63
N ILE A 216 0.69 10.60 -7.25
CA ILE A 216 0.46 12.02 -7.57
C ILE A 216 0.38 12.23 -9.09
N ILE A 217 1.29 11.65 -9.87
CA ILE A 217 1.28 11.74 -11.34
C ILE A 217 -0.04 11.19 -11.91
N GLN A 218 -0.49 10.02 -11.44
CA GLN A 218 -1.75 9.40 -11.86
C GLN A 218 -2.95 10.34 -11.61
N TRP A 219 -3.06 10.89 -10.40
CA TRP A 219 -4.19 11.74 -10.03
C TRP A 219 -4.15 13.11 -10.70
N VAL A 220 -2.96 13.66 -10.97
CA VAL A 220 -2.81 14.88 -11.80
C VAL A 220 -3.24 14.60 -13.24
N GLN A 221 -2.88 13.45 -13.80
CA GLN A 221 -3.29 13.08 -15.15
C GLN A 221 -4.82 12.91 -15.25
N ILE A 222 -5.46 12.30 -14.26
CA ILE A 222 -6.92 12.21 -14.16
C ILE A 222 -7.55 13.61 -14.11
N ALA A 223 -6.97 14.51 -13.31
CA ALA A 223 -7.45 15.89 -13.20
C ALA A 223 -7.32 16.65 -14.53
N ILE A 224 -6.25 16.43 -15.31
CA ILE A 224 -6.09 17.05 -16.63
C ILE A 224 -7.07 16.49 -17.65
N LEU A 225 -7.37 15.18 -17.59
CA LEU A 225 -8.20 14.51 -18.59
C LEU A 225 -9.70 14.69 -18.37
N TYR A 226 -10.14 14.74 -17.11
CA TYR A 226 -11.56 14.85 -16.75
C TYR A 226 -11.94 16.18 -16.08
N GLY A 227 -10.96 17.03 -15.76
CA GLY A 227 -11.22 18.34 -15.18
C GLY A 227 -11.35 19.40 -16.24
N ASP A 228 -12.57 19.84 -16.51
CA ASP A 228 -12.79 21.26 -16.80
C ASP A 228 -12.50 22.01 -15.50
N LEU A 229 -11.21 22.30 -15.25
CA LEU A 229 -10.79 23.12 -14.11
C LEU A 229 -11.77 24.29 -14.02
N PHE A 230 -12.43 24.48 -12.88
CA PHE A 230 -13.31 25.62 -12.55
C PHE A 230 -14.84 25.38 -12.64
N THR A 231 -15.35 24.15 -12.65
CA THR A 231 -16.81 23.89 -12.73
C THR A 231 -17.46 23.39 -11.43
N THR A 232 -16.96 23.74 -10.23
CA THR A 232 -17.60 23.46 -8.92
C THR A 232 -18.25 22.06 -8.80
N ASN A 233 -17.61 21.02 -9.34
CA ASN A 233 -18.16 19.66 -9.37
C ASN A 233 -17.64 18.89 -8.13
N PRO A 234 -18.48 18.12 -7.41
CA PRO A 234 -18.04 17.27 -6.30
C PRO A 234 -16.85 16.34 -6.64
N ILE A 235 -16.68 15.98 -7.92
CA ILE A 235 -15.52 15.21 -8.39
C ILE A 235 -14.21 15.99 -8.21
N GLU A 236 -14.19 17.30 -8.49
CA GLU A 236 -12.99 18.14 -8.34
C GLU A 236 -12.54 18.21 -6.87
N PHE A 237 -13.49 18.31 -5.93
CA PHE A 237 -13.20 18.31 -4.51
C PHE A 237 -12.56 16.99 -4.05
N LEU A 238 -13.06 15.85 -4.56
CA LEU A 238 -12.47 14.54 -4.29
C LEU A 238 -11.03 14.42 -4.84
N LEU A 239 -10.78 14.93 -6.04
CA LEU A 239 -9.44 14.97 -6.64
C LEU A 239 -8.45 15.76 -5.76
N ILE A 240 -8.87 16.95 -5.29
CA ILE A 240 -8.05 17.81 -4.42
C ILE A 240 -7.72 17.10 -3.10
N ILE A 241 -8.71 16.48 -2.44
CA ILE A 241 -8.49 15.72 -1.20
C ILE A 241 -7.46 14.61 -1.42
N LYS A 242 -7.57 13.86 -2.53
CA LYS A 242 -6.65 12.75 -2.82
C LYS A 242 -5.24 13.25 -3.09
N LEU A 243 -5.08 14.27 -3.94
CA LEU A 243 -3.79 14.88 -4.24
C LEU A 243 -3.13 15.41 -2.96
N HIS A 244 -3.88 16.11 -2.12
CA HIS A 244 -3.42 16.58 -0.83
C HIS A 244 -2.97 15.42 0.08
N GLY A 245 -3.74 14.35 0.16
CA GLY A 245 -3.41 13.14 0.93
C GLY A 245 -2.10 12.49 0.48
N TYR A 246 -1.89 12.33 -0.83
CA TYR A 246 -0.65 11.77 -1.36
C TYR A 246 0.55 12.71 -1.19
N PHE A 247 0.34 14.03 -1.31
CA PHE A 247 1.40 15.00 -1.06
C PHE A 247 1.85 14.98 0.41
N SER A 248 0.90 14.94 1.36
CA SER A 248 1.19 14.82 2.79
C SER A 248 1.94 13.53 3.11
N MET A 249 1.55 12.40 2.49
CA MET A 249 2.24 11.13 2.62
C MET A 249 3.69 11.20 2.08
N LEU A 250 3.88 11.80 0.90
CA LEU A 250 5.19 11.98 0.29
C LEU A 250 6.13 12.80 1.20
N LEU A 251 5.63 13.91 1.76
CA LEU A 251 6.39 14.73 2.69
C LEU A 251 6.79 13.94 3.94
N THR A 252 5.87 13.16 4.50
CA THR A 252 6.11 12.31 5.68
C THR A 252 7.16 11.24 5.40
N GLN A 253 7.04 10.53 4.28
CA GLN A 253 8.01 9.51 3.86
C GLN A 253 9.39 10.11 3.58
N THR A 254 9.45 11.28 2.95
CA THR A 254 10.71 12.00 2.71
C THR A 254 11.39 12.38 4.01
N LYS A 255 10.64 12.88 5.01
CA LYS A 255 11.18 13.14 6.36
C LYS A 255 11.74 11.86 6.98
N GLN A 256 10.99 10.76 6.93
CA GLN A 256 11.42 9.47 7.47
C GLN A 256 12.71 8.99 6.80
N TYR A 257 12.82 9.09 5.47
CA TYR A 257 14.03 8.77 4.73
C TYR A 257 15.24 9.61 5.13
N LEU A 258 15.09 10.93 5.21
CA LEU A 258 16.18 11.83 5.60
C LEU A 258 16.62 11.59 7.05
N LYS A 259 15.67 11.40 7.97
CA LYS A 259 15.96 11.06 9.38
C LYS A 259 16.67 9.71 9.47
N TYR A 260 16.20 8.69 8.76
CA TYR A 260 16.82 7.38 8.72
C TYR A 260 18.25 7.46 8.17
N LYS A 261 18.45 8.06 6.99
CA LYS A 261 19.77 8.22 6.36
C LYS A 261 20.77 8.92 7.27
N SER A 262 20.36 10.02 7.91
CA SER A 262 21.22 10.72 8.84
C SER A 262 21.54 9.89 10.08
N SER A 263 20.59 9.11 10.60
CA SER A 263 20.80 8.30 11.80
C SER A 263 21.78 7.16 11.49
N ILE A 264 21.67 6.55 10.31
CA ILE A 264 22.61 5.51 9.85
C ILE A 264 24.01 6.09 9.68
N GLN A 265 24.16 7.29 9.12
CA GLN A 265 25.47 7.94 9.01
C GLN A 265 26.11 8.19 10.39
N GLN A 266 25.34 8.72 11.35
CA GLN A 266 25.81 8.90 12.73
C GLN A 266 26.18 7.58 13.39
N PHE A 267 25.39 6.53 13.14
CA PHE A 267 25.66 5.18 13.65
C PHE A 267 27.01 4.66 13.15
N MET A 268 27.23 4.69 11.83
CA MET A 268 28.45 4.19 11.20
C MET A 268 29.71 4.92 11.67
N MET A 269 29.61 6.22 11.96
CA MET A 269 30.74 7.00 12.48
C MET A 269 31.05 6.64 13.95
N LYS A 270 30.03 6.32 14.75
CA LYS A 270 30.19 6.08 16.19
C LYS A 270 30.49 4.63 16.55
N TYR A 271 30.00 3.68 15.74
CA TYR A 271 30.07 2.24 16.01
C TYR A 271 30.68 1.51 14.81
N PRO A 272 32.01 1.37 14.74
CA PRO A 272 32.67 0.58 13.71
C PRO A 272 32.31 -0.90 13.83
N ALA A 273 32.46 -1.64 12.73
CA ALA A 273 32.32 -3.09 12.75
C ALA A 273 33.46 -3.71 13.57
N LEU A 274 33.14 -4.74 14.34
CA LEU A 274 34.12 -5.55 15.07
C LEU A 274 35.03 -6.29 14.08
N SER A 275 36.30 -6.44 14.45
CA SER A 275 37.26 -7.22 13.67
C SER A 275 36.95 -8.72 13.76
N ALA A 276 37.44 -9.51 12.80
CA ALA A 276 37.20 -10.95 12.78
C ALA A 276 37.74 -11.68 14.02
N SER A 277 38.86 -11.19 14.59
CA SER A 277 39.45 -11.72 15.83
C SER A 277 38.64 -11.38 17.07
N GLU A 278 38.04 -10.19 17.15
CA GLU A 278 37.13 -9.87 18.26
C GLU A 278 35.83 -10.66 18.16
N LEU A 279 35.37 -10.95 16.93
CA LEU A 279 34.16 -11.73 16.71
C LEU A 279 34.32 -13.21 17.07
N SER A 280 35.51 -13.80 16.98
CA SER A 280 35.72 -15.21 17.34
C SER A 280 35.44 -15.46 18.82
N ASP A 281 35.72 -14.47 19.68
CA ASP A 281 35.47 -14.56 21.12
C ASP A 281 33.96 -14.61 21.46
N PHE A 282 33.10 -14.13 20.54
CA PHE A 282 31.63 -14.12 20.66
C PHE A 282 30.95 -15.02 19.62
N GLY A 283 31.70 -15.92 18.96
CA GLY A 283 31.24 -16.65 17.78
C GLY A 283 30.02 -17.56 18.02
N GLU A 284 29.80 -17.99 19.27
CA GLU A 284 28.66 -18.82 19.67
C GLU A 284 27.45 -18.00 20.15
N GLU A 285 27.61 -16.70 20.40
CA GLU A 285 26.51 -15.84 20.82
C GLU A 285 25.55 -15.55 19.66
N LYS A 286 24.27 -15.40 20.00
CA LYS A 286 23.19 -15.11 19.04
C LYS A 286 22.79 -13.65 19.10
N CYS A 287 22.52 -13.07 17.95
CA CYS A 287 21.91 -11.76 17.83
C CYS A 287 20.47 -11.80 18.36
N CYS A 288 20.10 -10.93 19.31
CA CYS A 288 18.75 -10.94 19.90
C CYS A 288 17.63 -10.54 18.91
N VAL A 289 17.99 -9.98 17.75
CA VAL A 289 17.03 -9.50 16.74
C VAL A 289 16.68 -10.59 15.74
N CYS A 290 17.67 -11.27 15.16
CA CYS A 290 17.43 -12.32 14.16
C CYS A 290 17.60 -13.75 14.70
N TRP A 291 18.15 -13.91 15.91
CA TRP A 291 18.43 -15.21 16.54
C TRP A 291 19.49 -16.06 15.82
N ASP A 292 20.19 -15.49 14.84
CA ASP A 292 21.36 -16.09 14.18
C ASP A 292 22.65 -15.80 14.95
N LEU A 293 23.68 -16.61 14.72
CA LEU A 293 25.00 -16.44 15.32
C LEU A 293 25.64 -15.11 14.91
N LEU A 294 26.34 -14.44 15.83
CA LEU A 294 26.97 -13.13 15.58
C LEU A 294 28.02 -13.17 14.46
N ASN A 295 28.64 -14.33 14.21
CA ASN A 295 29.63 -14.54 13.15
C ASN A 295 29.05 -14.65 11.73
N THR A 296 27.73 -14.74 11.57
CA THR A 296 27.08 -14.86 10.24
C THR A 296 27.04 -13.55 9.45
N GLY A 297 27.37 -12.42 10.09
CA GLY A 297 27.30 -11.10 9.48
C GLY A 297 28.22 -10.10 10.17
N ARG A 298 28.17 -8.84 9.72
CA ARG A 298 28.97 -7.79 10.36
C ARG A 298 28.30 -7.37 11.65
N SER A 299 29.04 -7.46 12.75
CA SER A 299 28.53 -7.14 14.08
C SER A 299 29.25 -5.93 14.67
N CYS A 300 28.57 -5.20 15.55
CA CYS A 300 29.14 -4.06 16.26
C CYS A 300 28.68 -4.04 17.71
N LYS A 301 29.53 -3.50 18.59
CA LYS A 301 29.24 -3.31 20.01
C LYS A 301 28.71 -1.89 20.25
N ILE A 302 27.54 -1.78 20.88
CA ILE A 302 26.88 -0.50 21.17
C ILE A 302 27.35 0.03 22.54
N THR A 303 27.10 1.30 22.88
CA THR A 303 27.53 1.92 24.17
C THR A 303 27.04 1.19 25.42
N CYS A 304 25.92 0.48 25.34
CA CYS A 304 25.39 -0.34 26.43
C CYS A 304 26.12 -1.68 26.61
N GLY A 305 27.11 -2.00 25.76
CA GLY A 305 27.91 -3.22 25.82
C GLY A 305 27.38 -4.38 24.98
N HIS A 306 26.12 -4.33 24.55
CA HIS A 306 25.50 -5.37 23.73
C HIS A 306 26.03 -5.43 22.29
N ILE A 307 26.13 -6.63 21.72
CA ILE A 307 26.62 -6.88 20.36
C ILE A 307 25.46 -7.36 19.49
N LEU A 308 25.32 -6.77 18.29
CA LEU A 308 24.27 -7.10 17.32
C LEU A 308 24.83 -6.99 15.90
N HIS A 309 24.18 -7.66 14.95
CA HIS A 309 24.46 -7.42 13.53
C HIS A 309 24.09 -5.99 13.15
N ILE A 310 24.96 -5.35 12.38
CA ILE A 310 24.76 -3.98 11.86
C ILE A 310 23.45 -3.92 11.06
N GLU A 311 23.19 -4.92 10.21
CA GLU A 311 21.96 -4.99 9.42
C GLU A 311 20.69 -5.14 10.29
N CYS A 312 20.80 -5.80 11.45
CA CYS A 312 19.70 -5.93 12.41
C CYS A 312 19.43 -4.60 13.13
N ILE A 313 20.47 -3.86 13.50
CA ILE A 313 20.31 -2.51 14.07
C ILE A 313 19.68 -1.57 13.05
N TYR A 314 20.08 -1.63 11.78
CA TYR A 314 19.48 -0.79 10.73
C TYR A 314 17.97 -1.01 10.61
N LYS A 315 17.51 -2.27 10.60
CA LYS A 315 16.08 -2.59 10.60
C LYS A 315 15.39 -2.15 11.89
N TRP A 316 16.06 -2.29 13.03
CA TRP A 316 15.54 -1.85 14.31
C TRP A 316 15.31 -0.32 14.32
N MET A 317 16.27 0.45 13.81
CA MET A 317 16.19 1.90 13.66
C MET A 317 15.16 2.35 12.61
N LEU A 318 14.88 1.51 11.62
CA LEU A 318 13.82 1.77 10.64
C LEU A 318 12.44 1.70 11.29
N ARG A 319 12.22 0.72 12.18
CA ARG A 319 10.92 0.47 12.82
C ARG A 319 10.70 1.30 14.09
N ASN A 320 11.76 1.60 14.83
CA ASN A 320 11.68 2.28 16.12
C ASN A 320 12.29 3.68 16.06
N THR A 321 11.52 4.67 16.49
CA THR A 321 11.93 6.08 16.48
C THR A 321 12.98 6.42 17.52
N ASP A 322 13.02 5.66 18.62
CA ASP A 322 13.70 6.07 19.85
C ASP A 322 15.18 5.68 19.89
N ARG A 323 15.67 4.96 18.86
CA ARG A 323 17.10 4.61 18.69
C ARG A 323 17.69 3.95 19.95
N ASN A 324 16.90 3.04 20.51
CA ASN A 324 17.17 2.33 21.75
C ASN A 324 17.69 0.93 21.47
N CYS A 325 18.57 0.41 22.33
CA CYS A 325 19.04 -0.96 22.24
C CYS A 325 17.86 -1.94 22.35
N PRO A 326 17.72 -2.95 21.46
CA PRO A 326 16.65 -3.94 21.56
C PRO A 326 16.73 -4.81 22.82
N MET A 327 17.89 -4.91 23.48
CA MET A 327 18.06 -5.70 24.71
C MET A 327 17.76 -4.90 25.98
N CYS A 328 18.39 -3.74 26.17
CA CYS A 328 18.24 -2.96 27.41
C CYS A 328 17.45 -1.66 27.29
N LYS A 329 16.95 -1.33 26.09
CA LYS A 329 16.25 -0.07 25.77
C LYS A 329 17.06 1.22 26.00
N GLN A 330 18.36 1.12 26.32
CA GLN A 330 19.22 2.30 26.45
C GLN A 330 19.44 2.97 25.08
N THR A 331 19.23 4.29 25.03
CA THR A 331 19.42 5.10 23.83
C THR A 331 20.88 5.15 23.42
N PHE A 332 21.18 4.79 22.17
CA PHE A 332 22.56 4.78 21.66
C PHE A 332 22.86 5.92 20.67
N LEU A 333 21.83 6.62 20.19
CA LEU A 333 21.90 7.82 19.37
C LEU A 333 20.86 8.84 19.84
N GLN A 334 21.29 10.04 20.23
CA GLN A 334 20.36 11.10 20.62
C GLN A 334 19.66 11.70 19.37
N PRO A 335 18.38 12.10 19.47
CA PRO A 335 17.71 12.84 18.41
C PRO A 335 18.44 14.15 18.15
N ASP A 336 18.70 14.42 16.87
CA ASP A 336 19.31 15.67 16.43
C ASP A 336 18.27 16.78 16.52
N ASN A 337 18.24 17.49 17.65
CA ASN A 337 17.30 18.60 17.91
C ASN A 337 17.59 19.85 17.06
N ASN A 338 18.66 19.86 16.27
CA ASN A 338 19.15 21.06 15.62
C ASN A 338 19.14 20.97 14.09
N ARG A 339 17.94 21.00 13.49
CA ARG A 339 17.81 21.22 12.04
C ARG A 339 16.79 22.30 11.74
N ASN A 340 17.30 23.40 11.20
CA ASN A 340 16.56 24.38 10.42
C ASN A 340 15.81 23.67 9.28
N LEU A 341 14.56 23.29 9.53
CA LEU A 341 13.61 23.05 8.46
C LEU A 341 13.36 24.40 7.75
N MET A 342 13.47 24.43 6.41
CA MET A 342 13.34 25.66 5.63
C MET A 342 12.14 26.52 6.09
N PRO A 343 12.25 27.86 6.14
CA PRO A 343 11.20 28.73 6.68
C PRO A 343 9.82 28.53 6.04
N TRP A 344 9.77 28.34 4.71
CA TRP A 344 8.52 28.09 3.99
C TRP A 344 7.90 26.71 4.33
N TYR A 345 8.73 25.74 4.72
CA TYR A 345 8.32 24.42 5.16
C TYR A 345 7.68 24.44 6.55
N SER A 346 8.21 25.24 7.49
CA SER A 346 7.60 25.43 8.81
C SER A 346 6.22 26.11 8.72
N TRP A 347 6.08 27.07 7.81
CA TRP A 347 4.80 27.75 7.58
C TRP A 347 3.79 26.81 6.89
N PHE A 348 4.20 26.07 5.87
CA PHE A 348 3.35 25.14 5.13
C PHE A 348 2.96 23.91 5.97
N MET A 349 3.84 23.39 6.83
CA MET A 349 3.51 22.30 7.76
C MET A 349 2.55 22.76 8.87
N ARG A 350 2.58 24.03 9.30
CA ARG A 350 1.57 24.61 10.22
C ARG A 350 0.18 24.71 9.58
N LEU A 351 0.11 24.77 8.26
CA LEU A 351 -1.15 24.80 7.50
C LEU A 351 -1.72 23.38 7.29
N LEU A 352 -0.86 22.38 7.08
CA LEU A 352 -1.25 20.99 6.76
C LEU A 352 -1.40 20.07 7.97
N HIS A 353 -0.60 20.29 9.03
CA HIS A 353 -0.82 19.67 10.32
C HIS A 353 -1.61 20.64 11.18
N ARG A 354 -2.89 20.32 11.42
CA ARG A 354 -3.53 20.64 12.69
C ARG A 354 -2.72 19.89 13.75
N GLU A 355 -1.61 20.50 14.20
CA GLU A 355 -1.01 20.16 15.48
C GLU A 355 -2.16 20.14 16.47
N SER A 356 -2.33 19.02 17.15
CA SER A 356 -3.11 18.94 18.37
C SER A 356 -2.43 19.86 19.39
N ARG A 357 -2.60 21.17 19.22
CA ARG A 357 -2.39 22.12 20.30
C ARG A 357 -3.29 21.62 21.40
N ILE A 358 -2.70 21.27 22.53
CA ILE A 358 -3.40 21.07 23.78
C ILE A 358 -4.21 22.35 23.96
N THR A 359 -5.52 22.26 23.75
CA THR A 359 -6.38 23.41 23.89
C THR A 359 -6.56 23.69 25.37
N GLU A 360 -6.87 24.93 25.73
CA GLU A 360 -7.17 25.28 27.12
C GLU A 360 -8.34 24.43 27.68
N ASP A 361 -9.22 23.96 26.78
CA ASP A 361 -10.30 23.02 27.09
C ASP A 361 -9.80 21.60 27.44
N ASP A 362 -8.73 21.14 26.80
CA ASP A 362 -8.08 19.84 27.10
C ASP A 362 -7.43 19.85 28.48
N ILE A 363 -6.79 20.96 28.86
CA ILE A 363 -6.21 21.16 30.20
C ILE A 363 -7.33 21.24 31.25
N ARG A 364 -8.42 21.95 30.95
CA ARG A 364 -9.56 22.09 31.85
C ARG A 364 -10.21 20.74 32.16
N ARG A 365 -10.47 19.91 31.14
CA ARG A 365 -11.09 18.58 31.32
C ARG A 365 -10.28 17.66 32.22
N LEU A 366 -8.95 17.67 32.09
CA LEU A 366 -8.08 16.85 32.93
C LEU A 366 -8.04 17.36 34.38
N ARG A 367 -8.10 18.68 34.58
CA ARG A 367 -8.14 19.32 35.90
C ARG A 367 -9.49 19.16 36.61
N GLU A 368 -10.59 19.04 35.86
CA GLU A 368 -11.90 18.71 36.43
C GLU A 368 -11.91 17.30 37.05
N VAL A 369 -11.22 16.34 36.42
CA VAL A 369 -11.10 14.97 36.93
C VAL A 369 -10.05 14.89 38.06
N PHE A 370 -8.96 15.66 37.95
CA PHE A 370 -7.85 15.66 38.91
C PHE A 370 -7.50 17.09 39.37
N PRO A 371 -8.24 17.66 40.34
CA PRO A 371 -8.06 19.05 40.77
C PRO A 371 -6.74 19.31 41.49
N ASN A 372 -6.03 18.26 41.91
CA ASN A 372 -4.79 18.36 42.68
C ASN A 372 -3.52 18.45 41.82
N LEU A 373 -3.61 18.26 40.51
CA LEU A 373 -2.46 18.33 39.59
C LEU A 373 -2.16 19.77 39.17
N SER A 374 -0.89 20.14 39.17
CA SER A 374 -0.48 21.46 38.66
C SER A 374 -0.61 21.52 37.14
N GLU A 375 -0.80 22.73 36.60
CA GLU A 375 -0.93 22.93 35.14
C GLU A 375 0.25 22.38 34.34
N GLN A 376 1.45 22.49 34.89
CA GLN A 376 2.68 21.99 34.26
C GLN A 376 2.78 20.47 34.26
N GLU A 377 2.13 19.78 35.21
CA GLU A 377 2.07 18.31 35.24
C GLU A 377 1.01 17.79 34.28
N VAL A 378 -0.15 18.46 34.19
CA VAL A 378 -1.20 18.13 33.21
C VAL A 378 -0.68 18.22 31.78
N ILE A 379 0.03 19.31 31.45
CA ILE A 379 0.61 19.49 30.11
C ILE A 379 1.63 18.38 29.81
N ARG A 380 2.53 18.09 30.76
CA ARG A 380 3.52 17.00 30.60
C ARG A 380 2.86 15.65 30.37
N GLU A 381 1.75 15.36 31.05
CA GLU A 381 1.08 14.06 30.96
C GLU A 381 0.32 13.90 29.64
N ILE A 382 -0.30 14.97 29.14
CA ILE A 382 -0.92 15.00 27.81
C ILE A 382 0.15 14.88 26.71
N GLU A 383 1.28 15.56 26.86
CA GLU A 383 2.41 15.45 25.93
C GLU A 383 3.02 14.04 25.91
N ARG A 384 3.11 13.39 27.08
CA ARG A 384 3.63 12.02 27.23
C ARG A 384 2.73 10.99 26.57
N THR A 385 1.41 11.12 26.71
CA THR A 385 0.42 10.12 26.28
C THR A 385 -0.21 10.42 24.91
N GLY A 386 -0.02 11.63 24.40
CA GLY A 386 -0.48 12.09 23.08
C GLY A 386 -2.00 12.35 22.98
N SER A 387 -2.76 12.20 24.06
CA SER A 387 -4.21 12.42 24.12
C SER A 387 -4.70 12.57 25.56
N VAL A 388 -5.67 13.47 25.80
CA VAL A 388 -6.32 13.67 27.12
C VAL A 388 -6.91 12.36 27.67
N GLN A 389 -7.54 11.55 26.83
CA GLN A 389 -8.17 10.30 27.25
C GLN A 389 -7.12 9.31 27.79
N ASN A 390 -5.98 9.21 27.09
CA ASN A 390 -4.89 8.32 27.48
C ASN A 390 -4.18 8.82 28.76
N ALA A 391 -4.08 10.15 28.94
CA ALA A 391 -3.58 10.75 30.17
C ALA A 391 -4.49 10.45 31.37
N ILE A 392 -5.81 10.51 31.21
CA ILE A 392 -6.76 10.12 32.28
C ILE A 392 -6.62 8.64 32.62
N GLU A 393 -6.56 7.76 31.63
CA GLU A 393 -6.39 6.32 31.85
C GLU A 393 -5.06 5.99 32.54
N SER A 394 -3.98 6.71 32.21
CA SER A 394 -2.70 6.52 32.89
C SER A 394 -2.72 6.98 34.34
N LEU A 395 -3.41 8.09 34.65
CA LEU A 395 -3.48 8.64 36.02
C LEU A 395 -4.49 7.90 36.93
N LEU A 396 -5.41 7.11 36.36
CA LEU A 396 -6.31 6.23 37.11
C LEU A 396 -5.72 4.82 37.34
N GLY A 397 -4.71 4.44 36.56
CA GLY A 397 -4.05 3.13 36.64
C GLY A 397 -2.92 3.06 37.67
N ASP A 398 -2.44 4.21 38.14
CA ASP A 398 -1.54 4.40 39.29
C ASP A 398 -2.35 4.81 40.53
#